data_AF-A0A0E3L8Y3-F1
#
_entry.id   AF-A0A0E3L8Y3-F1
#
_cell.length_a   1.000
_cell.length_b   1.000
_cell.length_c   1.000
_cell.angle_alpha   90.00
_cell.angle_beta   90.00
_cell.angle_gamma   90.00
#
_symmetry.space_group_name_H-M   'P 1'
#
loop_
_entity.id
_entity.type
_entity.pdbx_description
1 polymer ?
#
loop_
_entity_poly.entity_id
_entity_poly.type
_entity_poly.pdbx_seq_one_letter_code
_entity_poly.pdbx_strand_id
1 'polypeptide(L)' 'MHFADYSIEAKVTAARENTEKLRQSALAKAFSGELVETEVGIARKEGGDYETAEVLFERIKEERRGVGRKDNSVGCF' A
#
# COMPACT_ATOMS: atom_id res chain seq x y z
N MET A 1 18.90 -49.13 -9.86
CA MET A 1 19.16 -47.94 -9.03
C MET A 1 18.46 -46.69 -9.61
N HIS A 2 17.20 -46.78 -10.04
CA HIS A 2 16.49 -45.68 -10.74
C HIS A 2 15.24 -45.15 -10.04
N PHE A 3 14.80 -45.76 -8.94
CA PHE A 3 13.58 -45.35 -8.22
C PHE A 3 13.76 -44.08 -7.38
N ALA A 4 14.97 -43.80 -6.90
CA ALA A 4 15.24 -42.63 -6.07
C ALA A 4 15.17 -41.32 -6.88
N ASP A 5 15.80 -41.28 -8.05
CA ASP A 5 15.80 -40.09 -8.93
C ASP A 5 14.38 -39.71 -9.37
N TYR A 6 13.58 -40.68 -9.79
CA TYR A 6 12.19 -40.43 -10.20
C TYR A 6 11.34 -39.76 -9.10
N SER A 7 11.52 -40.20 -7.84
CA SER A 7 10.78 -39.63 -6.71
C SER A 7 11.21 -38.20 -6.37
N ILE A 8 12.48 -37.86 -6.61
CA ILE A 8 13.02 -36.52 -6.40
C ILE A 8 12.52 -35.60 -7.52
N GLU A 9 12.59 -36.05 -8.78
CA GLU A 9 12.08 -35.31 -9.93
C GLU A 9 10.59 -34.99 -9.80
N ALA A 10 9.77 -35.98 -9.39
CA ALA A 10 8.34 -35.77 -9.15
C ALA A 10 8.07 -34.72 -8.07
N LYS A 11 8.84 -34.74 -6.97
CA LYS A 11 8.72 -33.75 -5.89
C LYS A 11 9.11 -32.35 -6.35
N VAL A 12 10.17 -32.22 -7.15
CA VAL A 12 10.62 -30.93 -7.69
C VAL A 12 9.57 -30.37 -8.64
N THR A 13 8.97 -31.20 -9.50
CA THR A 13 7.88 -30.79 -10.40
C THR A 13 6.66 -30.31 -9.63
N ALA A 14 6.20 -31.07 -8.63
CA ALA A 14 5.08 -30.68 -7.79
C ALA A 14 5.35 -29.38 -7.01
N ALA A 15 6.56 -29.22 -6.47
CA ALA A 15 6.97 -27.99 -5.79
C ALA A 15 6.91 -26.78 -6.73
N ARG A 16 7.38 -26.92 -7.98
CA ARG A 16 7.31 -25.86 -9.00
C ARG A 16 5.87 -25.46 -9.33
N GLU A 17 5.00 -26.44 -9.56
CA GLU A 17 3.58 -26.16 -9.82
C GLU A 17 2.90 -25.43 -8.66
N ASN A 18 3.22 -25.83 -7.43
CA ASN A 18 2.70 -25.17 -6.23
C ASN A 18 3.21 -23.74 -6.11
N THR A 19 4.50 -23.48 -6.40
CA THR A 19 5.04 -22.12 -6.36
C THR A 19 4.41 -21.22 -7.42
N GLU A 20 4.11 -21.73 -8.61
CA GLU A 20 3.42 -20.95 -9.64
C GLU A 20 2.00 -20.60 -9.24
N LYS A 21 1.24 -21.57 -8.68
CA LYS A 21 -0.12 -21.30 -8.15
C LYS A 21 -0.10 -20.27 -7.04
N LEU A 22 0.85 -20.39 -6.11
CA LEU A 22 1.03 -19.43 -5.01
C LEU A 22 1.33 -18.03 -5.55
N ARG A 23 2.24 -17.91 -6.53
CA ARG A 23 2.57 -16.63 -7.16
C ARG A 23 1.34 -15.97 -7.79
N GLN A 24 0.56 -16.71 -8.56
CA GLN A 24 -0.65 -16.16 -9.20
C GLN A 24 -1.68 -15.73 -8.16
N SER A 25 -1.90 -16.54 -7.11
CA SER A 25 -2.83 -16.19 -6.04
C SER A 25 -2.37 -14.95 -5.24
N ALA A 26 -1.07 -14.81 -5.00
CA ALA A 26 -0.50 -13.66 -4.30
C ALA A 26 -0.64 -12.38 -5.14
N LEU A 27 -0.38 -12.44 -6.44
CA LEU A 27 -0.58 -11.30 -7.35
C LEU A 27 -2.05 -10.90 -7.41
N ALA A 28 -2.97 -11.87 -7.52
CA ALA A 28 -4.41 -11.57 -7.50
C ALA A 28 -4.84 -10.87 -6.19
N LYS A 29 -4.32 -11.31 -5.04
CA LYS A 29 -4.58 -10.67 -3.74
C LYS A 29 -3.93 -9.30 -3.59
N ALA A 30 -2.74 -9.11 -4.16
CA ALA A 30 -2.06 -7.82 -4.18
C ALA A 30 -2.85 -6.80 -5.02
N PHE A 31 -3.31 -7.19 -6.21
CA PHE A 31 -4.06 -6.30 -7.10
C PHE A 31 -5.49 -6.02 -6.63
N SER A 32 -6.13 -6.93 -5.89
CA SER A 32 -7.43 -6.67 -5.24
C SER A 32 -7.32 -5.80 -3.99
N GLY A 33 -6.09 -5.52 -3.51
CA GLY A 33 -5.87 -4.73 -2.29
C GLY A 33 -6.13 -5.49 -0.99
N GLU A 34 -6.27 -6.82 -1.04
CA GLU A 34 -6.52 -7.67 0.14
C GLU A 34 -5.24 -8.05 0.90
N LEU A 35 -4.07 -7.82 0.29
CA LEU A 35 -2.79 -8.24 0.86
C LEU A 35 -2.28 -7.32 1.98
N VAL A 36 -2.77 -6.07 2.03
CA VAL A 36 -2.39 -5.07 3.04
C VAL A 36 -3.65 -4.61 3.75
N GLU A 37 -3.60 -4.51 5.07
CA GLU A 37 -4.72 -3.95 5.83
C GLU A 37 -4.93 -2.49 5.43
N THR A 38 -6.19 -2.05 5.35
CA THR A 38 -6.49 -0.65 5.03
C THR A 38 -5.80 0.28 6.03
N GLU A 39 -5.27 1.41 5.58
CA GLU A 39 -4.62 2.43 6.44
C GLU A 39 -5.48 2.84 7.64
N VAL A 40 -6.80 2.91 7.47
CA VAL A 40 -7.77 3.15 8.56
C VAL A 40 -7.69 2.06 9.64
N GLY A 41 -7.55 0.81 9.22
CA GLY A 41 -7.39 -0.34 10.11
C GLY A 41 -6.05 -0.34 10.84
N ILE A 42 -4.98 0.07 10.15
CA ILE A 42 -3.64 0.21 10.73
C ILE A 42 -3.64 1.31 11.80
N ALA A 43 -4.14 2.50 11.48
CA ALA A 43 -4.25 3.61 12.43
C ALA A 43 -5.03 3.21 13.70
N ARG A 44 -6.18 2.53 13.54
CA ARG A 44 -6.96 2.03 14.67
C ARG A 44 -6.21 1.02 15.53
N LYS A 45 -5.42 0.13 14.93
CA LYS A 45 -4.61 -0.85 15.67
C LYS A 45 -3.44 -0.20 16.41
N GLU A 46 -2.82 0.81 15.79
CA GLU A 46 -1.67 1.53 16.35
C GLU A 46 -2.08 2.66 17.31
N GLY A 47 -3.38 2.85 17.52
CA GLY A 47 -3.92 3.88 18.42
C GLY A 47 -3.81 5.31 17.86
N GLY A 48 -3.55 5.44 16.56
CA GLY A 48 -3.51 6.72 15.84
C GLY A 48 -4.85 7.05 15.21
N ASP A 49 -5.11 8.35 15.03
CA ASP A 49 -6.26 8.82 14.27
C ASP A 49 -5.92 8.88 12.78
N TYR A 50 -6.85 8.45 11.92
CA TYR A 50 -6.69 8.50 10.47
C TYR A 50 -7.37 9.77 9.93
N GLU A 51 -6.58 10.75 9.48
CA GLU A 51 -7.10 11.93 8.78
C GLU A 51 -7.54 11.54 7.36
N THR A 52 -8.80 11.83 7.00
CA THR A 52 -9.28 11.62 5.63
C THR A 52 -8.79 12.73 4.71
N ALA A 53 -8.71 12.45 3.41
CA ALA A 53 -8.30 13.43 2.42
C ALA A 53 -9.16 14.71 2.45
N GLU A 54 -10.46 14.58 2.74
CA GLU A 54 -11.41 15.70 2.84
C GLU A 54 -11.01 16.69 3.95
N VAL A 55 -10.65 16.17 5.13
CA VAL A 55 -10.20 16.99 6.27
C VAL A 55 -8.92 17.74 5.91
N LEU A 56 -7.97 17.05 5.27
CA LEU A 56 -6.74 17.68 4.77
C LEU A 56 -7.03 18.78 3.75
N PHE A 57 -7.97 18.55 2.82
CA PHE A 57 -8.33 19.55 1.81
C PHE A 57 -8.96 20.80 2.41
N GLU A 58 -9.83 20.65 3.41
CA GLU A 58 -10.41 21.80 4.11
C GLU A 58 -9.34 22.61 4.84
N ARG A 59 -8.40 21.95 5.55
CA ARG A 59 -7.26 22.65 6.18
C ARG A 59 -6.43 23.43 5.15
N ILE A 60 -6.09 22.82 4.01
CA ILE A 60 -5.34 23.48 2.95
C ILE A 60 -6.11 24.69 2.38
N LYS A 61 -7.43 24.58 2.20
CA LYS A 61 -8.26 25.71 1.73
C LYS A 61 -8.28 26.85 2.75
N GLU A 62 -8.40 26.55 4.03
CA GLU A 62 -8.36 27.53 5.12
C GLU A 62 -7.01 28.24 5.21
N GLU A 63 -5.91 27.48 5.17
CA GLU A 63 -4.55 28.03 5.14
C GLU A 63 -4.35 28.96 3.93
N ARG A 64 -4.79 28.56 2.74
CA ARG A 64 -4.68 29.39 1.53
C ARG A 64 -5.52 30.68 1.60
N ARG A 65 -6.70 30.62 2.23
CA ARG A 65 -7.52 31.81 2.49
C ARG A 65 -6.87 32.75 3.52
N GLY A 66 -6.17 32.19 4.51
CA GLY A 66 -5.42 32.94 5.51
C GLY A 66 -4.10 33.55 5.00
N VAL A 67 -3.45 32.91 4.02
CA VAL A 67 -2.15 33.34 3.45
C VAL A 67 -2.29 34.40 2.33
N GLY A 68 -3.52 34.73 1.90
CA GLY A 68 -3.76 35.72 0.83
C GLY A 68 -3.47 37.20 1.15
N ARG A 69 -2.71 37.55 2.21
CA ARG A 69 -2.45 38.95 2.60
C ARG A 69 -1.04 39.25 3.14
N LYS A 70 -0.03 38.53 2.66
CA LYS A 70 1.40 38.84 2.82
C LYS A 70 2.05 38.28 1.54
N ASP A 71 2.52 39.01 0.53
CA ASP A 71 3.21 40.29 0.48
C ASP A 71 3.14 40.81 -0.97
N ASN A 72 2.81 42.10 -1.18
CA ASN A 72 3.50 42.94 -2.18
C ASN A 72 3.15 44.43 -2.01
N SER A 73 3.50 45.01 -0.87
CA SER A 73 3.55 46.47 -0.73
C SER A 73 4.54 46.87 0.36
N VAL A 74 5.83 46.63 0.13
CA VAL A 74 6.87 47.44 0.78
C VAL A 74 7.93 47.80 -0.25
N GLY A 75 7.93 49.08 -0.60
CA GLY A 75 8.83 49.71 -1.54
C GLY A 75 8.45 51.18 -1.74
N CYS A 76 8.11 51.87 -0.66
CA CYS A 76 8.15 53.32 -0.60
C CYS A 76 9.55 53.69 -0.06
N PHE A 77 10.44 54.03 -0.99
CA PHE A 77 11.66 54.81 -0.78
C PHE A 77 11.93 55.58 -2.07
#